data_AF-A0A2E9RVJ8-F1
#
_entry.id   AF-A0A2E9RVJ8-F1
#
_cell.length_a   1.000
_cell.length_b   1.000
_cell.length_c   1.000
_cell.angle_alpha   90.00
_cell.angle_beta   90.00
_cell.angle_gamma   90.00
#
_symmetry.space_group_name_H-M   'P 1'
#
loop_
_entity.id
_entity.type
_entity.pdbx_description
1 polymer ?
#
loop_
_entity_poly.entity_id
_entity_poly.type
_entity_poly.pdbx_seq_one_letter_code
_entity_poly.pdbx_strand_id
1 'polypeptide(L)'
;MKSIQTTLRLTHKILKGFFLTGILSGFNFLSELDAVPSKYGSWVGTAVNLGRDAKGDNVSYRGIVIRLNESGNACVVFDGDTMRMAAGWTKGGLKLDGLPFTGGHGRFPSHGSEKVFVTQAVPGWASPKGELADPREGKYSPLGPLSRDWAKFGGLYVHGTRVVLKYTVGGAKVLESPSFVEKDGLSGILRTIRIAGDGKDKTLVLSDDRDGEFVTTAHVPEGARLETKDGLNLLHLPGNKRVTTFQVLYGKGNEEDLKKISTKPEDLLALTKGGGARWKETVKTKGEVSKEDKAYVIDRLTVPYNNPYGVQMRIGGFDFFKDGKTAAVSTWDGDVWLVRNIDQKLESLEWKRFAAGLHEPLGLKIVDDVIYTVAD
;
A
#
# COMPACT_ATOMS: atom_id res chain seq x y z
N MET A 1 4.99 -35.85 -44.86
CA MET A 1 4.11 -36.67 -43.98
C MET A 1 4.04 -35.99 -42.62
N LYS A 2 2.81 -35.71 -42.17
CA LYS A 2 2.48 -34.78 -41.06
C LYS A 2 2.86 -35.36 -39.69
N SER A 3 3.37 -34.51 -38.80
CA SER A 3 3.56 -34.80 -37.37
C SER A 3 2.23 -34.72 -36.63
N ILE A 4 2.03 -35.65 -35.69
CA ILE A 4 0.84 -35.80 -34.86
C ILE A 4 0.90 -34.78 -33.70
N GLN A 5 -0.08 -33.89 -33.62
CA GLN A 5 -0.42 -33.11 -32.42
C GLN A 5 -1.59 -33.80 -31.71
N THR A 6 -1.38 -34.22 -30.46
CA THR A 6 -2.43 -34.78 -29.61
C THR A 6 -3.12 -33.64 -28.86
N THR A 7 -4.37 -33.35 -29.22
CA THR A 7 -5.25 -32.43 -28.46
C THR A 7 -6.33 -33.25 -27.79
N LEU A 8 -6.39 -33.23 -26.46
CA LEU A 8 -7.41 -33.92 -25.67
C LEU A 8 -8.69 -33.06 -25.66
N ARG A 9 -9.76 -33.50 -26.34
CA ARG A 9 -11.11 -32.94 -26.24
C ARG A 9 -11.96 -33.85 -25.35
N LEU A 10 -12.38 -33.36 -24.18
CA LEU A 10 -13.46 -33.99 -23.41
C LEU A 10 -14.82 -33.52 -23.94
N THR A 11 -15.60 -34.45 -24.46
CA THR A 11 -16.99 -34.26 -24.89
C THR A 11 -17.95 -34.49 -23.71
N HIS A 12 -18.87 -33.54 -23.49
CA HIS A 12 -19.98 -33.66 -22.55
C HIS A 12 -21.00 -34.69 -23.06
N LYS A 13 -21.23 -35.75 -22.29
CA LYS A 13 -22.41 -36.63 -22.45
C LYS A 13 -23.42 -36.29 -21.36
N ILE A 14 -24.60 -35.85 -21.81
CA ILE A 14 -25.80 -35.63 -21.02
C ILE A 14 -26.36 -36.99 -20.59
N LEU A 15 -26.54 -37.22 -19.29
CA LEU A 15 -27.41 -38.28 -18.78
C LEU A 15 -28.57 -37.65 -18.01
N LYS A 16 -29.79 -38.07 -18.38
CA LYS A 16 -31.07 -37.69 -17.79
C LYS A 16 -31.28 -38.43 -16.45
N GLY A 17 -31.71 -37.68 -15.45
CA GLY A 17 -32.80 -38.02 -14.53
C GLY A 17 -32.54 -39.09 -13.47
N PHE A 18 -32.33 -38.63 -12.24
CA PHE A 18 -32.89 -39.27 -11.05
C PHE A 18 -33.29 -38.17 -10.06
N PHE A 19 -34.58 -38.12 -9.74
CA PHE A 19 -35.15 -37.25 -8.71
C PHE A 19 -34.74 -37.81 -7.35
N LEU A 20 -33.97 -37.05 -6.58
CA LEU A 20 -33.85 -37.22 -5.14
C LEU A 20 -33.99 -35.85 -4.50
N THR A 21 -35.12 -35.63 -3.84
CA THR A 21 -35.38 -34.50 -2.95
C THR A 21 -34.36 -34.51 -1.83
N GLY A 22 -33.37 -33.61 -1.90
CA GLY A 22 -32.32 -33.43 -0.91
C GLY A 22 -32.03 -31.94 -0.77
N ILE A 23 -32.08 -31.47 0.47
CA ILE A 23 -31.91 -30.09 0.92
C ILE A 23 -30.68 -29.45 0.26
N LEU A 24 -30.92 -28.46 -0.61
CA LEU A 24 -29.89 -27.55 -1.13
C LEU A 24 -29.45 -26.65 0.04
N SER A 25 -28.45 -27.11 0.78
CA SER A 25 -27.57 -26.20 1.51
C SER A 25 -26.82 -25.38 0.46
N GLY A 26 -27.05 -24.08 0.49
CA GLY A 26 -26.41 -23.14 -0.42
C GLY A 26 -24.90 -23.18 -0.26
N PHE A 27 -24.21 -23.83 -1.19
CA PHE A 27 -22.84 -23.43 -1.52
C PHE A 27 -22.94 -22.09 -2.25
N ASN A 28 -22.98 -21.02 -1.45
CA ASN A 28 -22.61 -19.71 -1.93
C ASN A 28 -21.18 -19.81 -2.47
N PHE A 29 -21.03 -19.86 -3.79
CA PHE A 29 -19.85 -19.30 -4.45
C PHE A 29 -19.89 -17.78 -4.21
N LEU A 30 -19.60 -17.36 -2.98
CA LEU A 30 -19.10 -16.02 -2.74
C LEU A 30 -17.74 -16.00 -3.42
N SER A 31 -17.66 -15.33 -4.56
CA SER A 31 -16.39 -14.80 -5.05
C SER A 31 -15.64 -14.26 -3.84
N GLU A 32 -14.40 -14.68 -3.60
CA GLU A 32 -13.53 -14.02 -2.64
C GLU A 32 -13.63 -12.52 -2.94
N LEU A 33 -14.30 -11.77 -2.06
CA LEU A 33 -14.46 -10.32 -2.19
C LEU A 33 -13.05 -9.75 -2.35
N ASP A 34 -12.83 -8.91 -3.36
CA ASP A 34 -11.53 -8.42 -3.84
C ASP A 34 -10.68 -7.79 -2.71
N ALA A 35 -10.08 -8.62 -1.88
CA ALA A 35 -9.31 -8.27 -0.69
C ALA A 35 -7.84 -8.12 -1.08
N VAL A 36 -7.10 -7.23 -0.39
CA VAL A 36 -5.66 -7.10 -0.62
C VAL A 36 -4.94 -8.29 0.05
N PRO A 37 -4.32 -9.19 -0.73
CA PRO A 37 -3.71 -10.40 -0.18
C PRO A 37 -2.57 -10.10 0.80
N SER A 38 -2.50 -10.87 1.89
CA SER A 38 -1.45 -10.74 2.91
C SER A 38 -0.04 -11.02 2.36
N LYS A 39 0.06 -11.74 1.23
CA LYS A 39 1.34 -11.97 0.55
C LYS A 39 2.05 -10.68 0.16
N TYR A 40 1.36 -9.54 -0.04
CA TYR A 40 2.03 -8.27 -0.33
C TYR A 40 2.51 -7.50 0.92
N GLY A 41 2.17 -7.97 2.12
CA GLY A 41 2.57 -7.36 3.39
C GLY A 41 1.46 -6.52 4.01
N SER A 42 1.83 -5.37 4.59
CA SER A 42 0.89 -4.40 5.18
C SER A 42 0.50 -3.27 4.24
N TRP A 43 1.22 -3.12 3.14
CA TRP A 43 0.96 -2.06 2.17
C TRP A 43 1.39 -2.48 0.77
N VAL A 44 0.86 -1.80 -0.24
CA VAL A 44 1.19 -1.97 -1.65
C VAL A 44 1.29 -0.59 -2.31
N GLY A 45 2.45 -0.28 -2.88
CA GLY A 45 2.67 0.88 -3.73
C GLY A 45 2.13 0.57 -5.13
N THR A 46 1.17 1.37 -5.59
CA THR A 46 0.57 1.23 -6.93
C THR A 46 -0.30 2.43 -7.26
N ALA A 47 -0.48 2.73 -8.54
CA ALA A 47 -1.49 3.68 -8.97
C ALA A 47 -2.90 3.12 -8.68
N VAL A 48 -3.84 3.93 -8.18
CA VAL A 48 -5.21 3.46 -7.90
C VAL A 48 -6.23 4.41 -8.51
N ASN A 49 -7.12 3.88 -9.35
CA ASN A 49 -8.30 4.58 -9.81
C ASN A 49 -9.42 4.47 -8.77
N LEU A 50 -9.89 5.61 -8.26
CA LEU A 50 -10.92 5.72 -7.23
C LEU A 50 -12.29 6.14 -7.78
N GLY A 51 -12.43 6.19 -9.11
CA GLY A 51 -13.63 6.61 -9.82
C GLY A 51 -13.40 7.93 -10.55
N ARG A 52 -14.44 8.77 -10.60
CA ARG A 52 -14.39 10.09 -11.23
C ARG A 52 -14.81 11.17 -10.24
N ASP A 53 -14.24 12.35 -10.40
CA ASP A 53 -14.62 13.58 -9.72
C ASP A 53 -14.87 14.69 -10.77
N ALA A 54 -15.10 15.93 -10.31
CA ALA A 54 -15.38 17.06 -11.20
C ALA A 54 -14.22 17.40 -12.17
N LYS A 55 -12.99 16.93 -11.88
CA LYS A 55 -11.79 17.16 -12.70
C LYS A 55 -11.49 15.99 -13.65
N GLY A 56 -12.29 14.92 -13.63
CA GLY A 56 -12.11 13.73 -14.46
C GLY A 56 -11.84 12.49 -13.62
N ASP A 57 -10.86 11.68 -14.01
CA ASP A 57 -10.56 10.45 -13.28
C ASP A 57 -9.84 10.77 -11.97
N ASN A 58 -10.38 10.30 -10.85
CA ASN A 58 -9.76 10.45 -9.54
C ASN A 58 -8.74 9.33 -9.33
N VAL A 59 -7.48 9.62 -9.65
CA VAL A 59 -6.38 8.66 -9.57
C VAL A 59 -5.38 9.09 -8.51
N SER A 60 -4.89 8.13 -7.72
CA SER A 60 -3.68 8.30 -6.90
C SER A 60 -2.52 7.60 -7.61
N TYR A 61 -1.70 8.34 -8.38
CA TYR A 61 -0.63 7.74 -9.18
C TYR A 61 0.49 7.16 -8.32
N ARG A 62 0.87 7.86 -7.25
CA ARG A 62 1.78 7.36 -6.23
C ARG A 62 1.02 6.84 -5.02
N GLY A 63 0.06 5.95 -5.28
CA GLY A 63 -0.80 5.37 -4.26
C GLY A 63 -0.04 4.41 -3.35
N ILE A 64 -0.33 4.47 -2.05
CA ILE A 64 0.12 3.55 -1.03
C ILE A 64 -1.14 2.96 -0.41
N VAL A 65 -1.53 1.79 -0.88
CA VAL A 65 -2.66 1.03 -0.32
C VAL A 65 -2.20 0.42 1.00
N ILE A 66 -2.83 0.77 2.12
CA ILE A 66 -2.48 0.28 3.46
C ILE A 66 -3.60 -0.63 3.95
N ARG A 67 -3.24 -1.88 4.29
CA ARG A 67 -4.16 -2.86 4.90
C ARG A 67 -4.39 -2.50 6.36
N LEU A 68 -5.66 -2.46 6.77
CA LEU A 68 -6.08 -2.09 8.12
C LEU A 68 -6.55 -3.27 8.97
N ASN A 69 -6.80 -4.43 8.35
CA ASN A 69 -7.16 -5.67 9.03
C ASN A 69 -6.49 -6.89 8.36
N GLU A 70 -6.59 -8.04 9.03
CA GLU A 70 -5.92 -9.26 8.58
C GLU A 70 -6.48 -9.82 7.28
N SER A 71 -7.79 -9.67 7.05
CA SER A 71 -8.45 -10.11 5.81
C SER A 71 -8.02 -9.31 4.59
N GLY A 72 -7.58 -8.05 4.76
CA GLY A 72 -7.27 -7.16 3.64
C GLY A 72 -8.51 -6.51 3.01
N ASN A 73 -9.69 -6.66 3.63
CA ASN A 73 -10.93 -6.03 3.19
C ASN A 73 -11.04 -4.57 3.65
N ALA A 74 -10.38 -4.22 4.75
CA ALA A 74 -10.28 -2.84 5.20
C ALA A 74 -8.95 -2.26 4.76
N CYS A 75 -8.97 -1.20 3.96
CA CYS A 75 -7.79 -0.51 3.47
C CYS A 75 -8.01 1.00 3.36
N VAL A 76 -6.91 1.74 3.28
CA VAL A 76 -6.89 3.14 2.81
C VAL A 76 -5.88 3.30 1.69
N VAL A 77 -5.99 4.37 0.91
CA VAL A 77 -4.98 4.78 -0.08
C VAL A 77 -4.44 6.15 0.29
N PHE A 78 -3.14 6.23 0.51
CA PHE A 78 -2.43 7.49 0.68
C PHE A 78 -1.65 7.83 -0.59
N ASP A 79 -1.80 9.06 -1.08
CA ASP A 79 -1.08 9.55 -2.24
C ASP A 79 0.24 10.21 -1.81
N GLY A 80 1.35 9.55 -2.14
CA GLY A 80 2.70 9.97 -1.79
C GLY A 80 3.20 11.22 -2.53
N ASP A 81 2.48 11.72 -3.54
CA ASP A 81 2.88 12.94 -4.24
C ASP A 81 2.15 14.18 -3.69
N THR A 82 0.91 14.00 -3.22
CA THR A 82 0.03 15.10 -2.77
C THR A 82 -0.26 15.10 -1.27
N MET A 83 0.21 14.09 -0.54
CA MET A 83 -0.06 13.84 0.88
C MET A 83 -1.55 13.65 1.18
N ARG A 84 -2.33 13.30 0.16
CA ARG A 84 -3.78 13.12 0.24
C ARG A 84 -4.09 11.73 0.79
N MET A 85 -4.91 11.65 1.83
CA MET A 85 -5.62 10.41 2.14
C MET A 85 -6.78 10.30 1.15
N ALA A 86 -6.58 9.51 0.09
CA ALA A 86 -7.41 9.57 -1.10
C ALA A 86 -8.72 8.78 -0.95
N ALA A 87 -8.71 7.66 -0.23
CA ALA A 87 -9.91 6.90 0.07
C ALA A 87 -9.69 5.91 1.23
N GLY A 88 -10.79 5.41 1.77
CA GLY A 88 -10.82 4.26 2.66
C GLY A 88 -12.07 3.41 2.47
N TRP A 89 -11.95 2.11 2.68
CA TRP A 89 -13.04 1.14 2.57
C TRP A 89 -12.86 0.00 3.59
N THR A 90 -13.94 -0.75 3.83
CA THR A 90 -13.96 -1.82 4.86
C THR A 90 -14.48 -3.16 4.34
N LYS A 91 -14.99 -3.22 3.11
CA LYS A 91 -15.68 -4.40 2.54
C LYS A 91 -14.96 -5.03 1.33
N GLY A 92 -13.67 -4.75 1.16
CA GLY A 92 -12.93 -5.13 -0.04
C GLY A 92 -13.43 -4.40 -1.29
N GLY A 93 -13.12 -4.92 -2.47
CA GLY A 93 -13.52 -4.33 -3.75
C GLY A 93 -12.37 -3.67 -4.52
N LEU A 94 -11.12 -3.84 -4.08
CA LEU A 94 -9.96 -3.38 -4.83
C LEU A 94 -9.61 -4.42 -5.90
N LYS A 95 -9.90 -4.10 -7.15
CA LYS A 95 -9.49 -4.91 -8.29
C LYS A 95 -8.00 -4.68 -8.54
N LEU A 96 -7.19 -5.68 -8.22
CA LEU A 96 -5.75 -5.67 -8.47
C LEU A 96 -5.48 -6.03 -9.94
N ASP A 97 -5.59 -5.04 -10.81
CA ASP A 97 -5.27 -5.12 -12.23
C ASP A 97 -3.94 -4.45 -12.55
N GLY A 98 -3.31 -4.84 -13.65
CA GLY A 98 -2.08 -4.20 -14.15
C GLY A 98 -0.90 -5.15 -14.16
N LEU A 99 0.27 -4.66 -14.60
CA LEU A 99 1.45 -5.50 -14.87
C LEU A 99 1.91 -6.34 -13.67
N PRO A 100 1.95 -5.83 -12.43
CA PRO A 100 2.41 -6.62 -11.29
C PRO A 100 1.40 -7.68 -10.86
N PHE A 101 0.12 -7.52 -11.22
CA PHE A 101 -0.97 -8.34 -10.70
C PHE A 101 -1.52 -9.31 -11.74
N THR A 102 -1.96 -8.80 -12.89
CA THR A 102 -2.61 -9.56 -13.96
C THR A 102 -1.86 -9.53 -15.30
N GLY A 103 -0.77 -8.74 -15.42
CA GLY A 103 0.11 -8.72 -16.58
C GLY A 103 -0.34 -7.83 -17.75
N GLY A 104 -1.34 -6.95 -17.56
CA GLY A 104 -1.84 -6.07 -18.61
C GLY A 104 -1.22 -4.65 -18.60
N HIS A 105 -0.78 -4.16 -19.77
CA HIS A 105 -0.36 -2.76 -19.95
C HIS A 105 -1.55 -1.78 -19.90
N GLY A 106 -1.32 -0.58 -19.37
CA GLY A 106 -2.30 0.52 -19.38
C GLY A 106 -3.48 0.34 -18.42
N ARG A 107 -3.44 -0.70 -17.58
CA ARG A 107 -4.38 -0.91 -16.48
C ARG A 107 -3.62 -0.83 -15.16
N PHE A 108 -4.26 -0.24 -14.17
CA PHE A 108 -3.79 -0.19 -12.80
C PHE A 108 -4.97 -0.47 -11.87
N PRO A 109 -4.72 -0.79 -10.59
CA PRO A 109 -5.77 -1.14 -9.67
C PRO A 109 -6.92 -0.12 -9.62
N SER A 110 -8.13 -0.62 -9.41
CA SER A 110 -9.33 0.22 -9.38
C SER A 110 -10.26 -0.18 -8.23
N HIS A 111 -10.90 0.81 -7.62
CA HIS A 111 -11.88 0.57 -6.56
C HIS A 111 -13.21 1.25 -6.90
N GLY A 112 -14.10 0.48 -7.55
CA GLY A 112 -15.44 0.93 -7.94
C GLY A 112 -16.53 0.74 -6.87
N SER A 113 -16.23 0.04 -5.78
CA SER A 113 -17.20 -0.31 -4.75
C SER A 113 -17.41 0.81 -3.72
N GLU A 114 -18.35 0.57 -2.80
CA GLU A 114 -18.67 1.39 -1.63
C GLU A 114 -17.41 1.73 -0.82
N LYS A 115 -17.29 3.00 -0.42
CA LYS A 115 -16.18 3.52 0.38
C LYS A 115 -16.73 4.06 1.71
N VAL A 116 -15.86 4.16 2.70
CA VAL A 116 -16.13 4.88 3.95
C VAL A 116 -15.90 6.37 3.76
N PHE A 117 -14.89 6.72 2.96
CA PHE A 117 -14.65 8.08 2.50
C PHE A 117 -13.83 8.04 1.20
N VAL A 118 -13.85 9.15 0.47
CA VAL A 118 -12.95 9.43 -0.64
C VAL A 118 -12.75 10.94 -0.77
N THR A 119 -11.60 11.31 -1.30
CA THR A 119 -11.15 12.68 -1.48
C THR A 119 -10.85 12.89 -2.96
N GLN A 120 -11.42 13.92 -3.57
CA GLN A 120 -11.13 14.34 -4.94
C GLN A 120 -9.63 14.61 -5.15
N ALA A 121 -9.19 14.72 -6.41
CA ALA A 121 -7.79 14.98 -6.77
C ALA A 121 -7.35 16.42 -6.39
N VAL A 122 -7.03 16.61 -5.11
CA VAL A 122 -6.48 17.83 -4.49
C VAL A 122 -5.32 17.48 -3.55
N PRO A 123 -4.40 18.42 -3.29
CA PRO A 123 -3.43 18.30 -2.19
C PRO A 123 -4.09 17.95 -0.86
N GLY A 124 -3.50 17.03 -0.11
CA GLY A 124 -4.00 16.64 1.21
C GLY A 124 -3.83 17.73 2.28
N TRP A 125 -3.00 18.73 2.01
CA TRP A 125 -2.78 19.89 2.85
C TRP A 125 -2.84 21.17 2.02
N ALA A 126 -3.39 22.24 2.57
CA ALA A 126 -3.34 23.54 1.91
C ALA A 126 -1.91 24.06 1.78
N SER A 127 -1.69 24.88 0.74
CA SER A 127 -0.40 25.53 0.49
C SER A 127 -0.02 26.45 1.66
N PRO A 128 1.24 26.91 1.75
CA PRO A 128 1.62 27.95 2.70
C PRO A 128 0.80 29.26 2.56
N LYS A 129 0.09 29.45 1.44
CA LYS A 129 -0.82 30.57 1.17
C LYS A 129 -2.29 30.23 1.44
N GLY A 130 -2.60 29.00 1.86
CA GLY A 130 -3.96 28.54 2.14
C GLY A 130 -4.73 28.00 0.92
N GLU A 131 -4.04 27.69 -0.19
CA GLU A 131 -4.68 27.23 -1.44
C GLU A 131 -4.79 25.70 -1.48
N LEU A 132 -5.86 25.19 -2.11
CA LEU A 132 -6.11 23.76 -2.33
C LEU A 132 -6.08 23.35 -3.81
N ALA A 133 -5.80 24.29 -4.71
CA ALA A 133 -5.61 23.97 -6.12
C ALA A 133 -4.29 23.21 -6.30
N ASP A 134 -4.32 22.10 -7.04
CA ASP A 134 -3.11 21.34 -7.36
C ASP A 134 -2.23 22.18 -8.31
N PRO A 135 -1.00 22.56 -7.91
CA PRO A 135 -0.14 23.43 -8.73
C PRO A 135 0.59 22.66 -9.83
N ARG A 136 0.47 21.32 -9.85
CA ARG A 136 1.21 20.48 -10.79
C ARG A 136 0.56 20.56 -12.17
N GLU A 137 1.38 20.75 -13.19
CA GLU A 137 0.96 20.82 -14.59
C GLU A 137 1.29 19.52 -15.34
N GLY A 138 0.52 19.20 -16.38
CA GLY A 138 0.77 18.04 -17.22
C GLY A 138 -0.24 17.90 -18.36
N LYS A 139 0.21 17.38 -19.51
CA LYS A 139 -0.67 17.00 -20.64
C LYS A 139 -1.56 15.79 -20.29
N TYR A 140 -1.09 14.97 -19.35
CA TYR A 140 -1.83 13.91 -18.67
C TYR A 140 -2.12 14.38 -17.23
N SER A 141 -2.98 13.68 -16.47
CA SER A 141 -3.25 14.02 -15.06
C SER A 141 -1.96 14.35 -14.30
N PRO A 142 -1.92 15.37 -13.43
CA PRO A 142 -0.67 15.90 -12.91
C PRO A 142 0.15 14.83 -12.17
N LEU A 143 1.40 14.63 -12.62
CA LEU A 143 2.34 13.63 -12.07
C LEU A 143 3.44 14.30 -11.25
N GLY A 144 4.02 13.54 -10.32
CA GLY A 144 5.17 13.97 -9.53
C GLY A 144 4.78 14.70 -8.24
N PRO A 145 5.76 14.92 -7.34
CA PRO A 145 5.48 15.43 -6.00
C PRO A 145 5.14 16.92 -6.01
N LEU A 146 4.42 17.37 -4.98
CA LEU A 146 4.33 18.78 -4.63
C LEU A 146 5.71 19.41 -4.40
N SER A 147 5.77 20.75 -4.45
CA SER A 147 6.98 21.49 -4.08
C SER A 147 7.35 21.22 -2.62
N ARG A 148 8.65 21.19 -2.32
CA ARG A 148 9.14 20.86 -0.97
C ARG A 148 8.69 21.85 0.10
N ASP A 149 8.49 23.11 -0.27
CA ASP A 149 7.99 24.16 0.62
C ASP A 149 6.50 23.99 0.95
N TRP A 150 5.76 23.25 0.13
CA TRP A 150 4.37 22.88 0.40
C TRP A 150 4.33 21.60 1.24
N ALA A 151 4.75 20.47 0.66
CA ALA A 151 4.77 19.19 1.36
C ALA A 151 5.75 18.22 0.70
N LYS A 152 6.30 17.29 1.49
CA LYS A 152 7.26 16.30 0.99
C LYS A 152 7.08 14.95 1.66
N PHE A 153 6.88 13.91 0.87
CA PHE A 153 6.93 12.54 1.37
C PHE A 153 8.33 12.17 1.84
N GLY A 154 8.40 11.56 3.03
CA GLY A 154 9.64 11.12 3.66
C GLY A 154 9.76 9.59 3.78
N GLY A 155 8.80 8.83 3.23
CA GLY A 155 8.75 7.38 3.32
C GLY A 155 7.76 6.87 4.36
N LEU A 156 7.87 5.60 4.70
CA LEU A 156 7.03 4.94 5.69
C LEU A 156 7.84 3.98 6.57
N TYR A 157 7.29 3.67 7.73
CA TYR A 157 7.77 2.62 8.63
C TYR A 157 6.72 1.52 8.73
N VAL A 158 7.17 0.29 8.96
CA VAL A 158 6.30 -0.86 9.24
C VAL A 158 6.63 -1.43 10.61
N HIS A 159 5.63 -1.55 11.47
CA HIS A 159 5.74 -2.17 12.79
C HIS A 159 4.62 -3.20 13.00
N GLY A 160 4.97 -4.49 12.86
CA GLY A 160 3.97 -5.55 12.81
C GLY A 160 3.06 -5.34 11.60
N THR A 161 1.75 -5.19 11.83
CA THR A 161 0.76 -4.87 10.79
C THR A 161 0.59 -3.38 10.53
N ARG A 162 1.12 -2.51 11.40
CA ARG A 162 0.93 -1.06 11.32
C ARG A 162 1.90 -0.40 10.35
N VAL A 163 1.38 0.59 9.63
CA VAL A 163 2.14 1.45 8.73
C VAL A 163 2.12 2.87 9.28
N VAL A 164 3.29 3.49 9.39
CA VAL A 164 3.44 4.90 9.78
C VAL A 164 4.03 5.67 8.61
N LEU A 165 3.24 6.55 8.02
CA LEU A 165 3.63 7.49 6.99
C LEU A 165 4.45 8.62 7.62
N LYS A 166 5.52 9.05 6.95
CA LYS A 166 6.36 10.17 7.35
C LYS A 166 6.40 11.20 6.23
N TYR A 167 6.10 12.44 6.55
CA TYR A 167 6.18 13.54 5.58
C TYR A 167 6.35 14.90 6.28
N THR A 168 6.54 15.96 5.50
CA THR A 168 6.54 17.34 5.97
C THR A 168 5.42 18.14 5.30
N VAL A 169 4.95 19.18 6.00
CA VAL A 169 4.00 20.19 5.48
C VAL A 169 4.54 21.55 5.87
N GLY A 170 5.07 22.29 4.90
CA GLY A 170 5.97 23.41 5.19
C GLY A 170 7.13 22.95 6.08
N GLY A 171 7.33 23.64 7.21
CA GLY A 171 8.35 23.27 8.20
C GLY A 171 7.90 22.19 9.18
N ALA A 172 6.61 21.86 9.23
CA ALA A 172 6.07 20.91 10.19
C ALA A 172 6.42 19.46 9.81
N LYS A 173 6.73 18.62 10.80
CA LYS A 173 7.04 17.20 10.60
C LYS A 173 5.85 16.36 11.03
N VAL A 174 5.36 15.50 10.13
CA VAL A 174 4.16 14.69 10.37
C VAL A 174 4.51 13.20 10.38
N LEU A 175 3.97 12.51 11.36
CA LEU A 175 3.78 11.06 11.34
C LEU A 175 2.29 10.77 11.32
N GLU A 176 1.86 9.85 10.49
CA GLU A 176 0.45 9.48 10.34
C GLU A 176 0.31 7.97 10.23
N SER A 177 -0.63 7.39 10.97
CA SER A 177 -0.92 5.95 10.89
C SER A 177 -2.42 5.72 10.87
N PRO A 178 -2.95 5.08 9.81
CA PRO A 178 -4.34 4.64 9.77
C PRO A 178 -4.51 3.28 10.48
N SER A 179 -5.69 3.07 11.05
CA SER A 179 -6.16 1.81 11.62
C SER A 179 -7.65 1.62 11.37
N PHE A 180 -8.12 0.38 11.44
CA PHE A 180 -9.55 0.06 11.51
C PHE A 180 -9.89 -0.29 12.95
N VAL A 181 -10.99 0.27 13.46
CA VAL A 181 -11.44 0.07 14.85
C VAL A 181 -12.84 -0.50 14.82
N GLU A 182 -13.06 -1.55 15.60
CA GLU A 182 -14.38 -2.11 15.91
C GLU A 182 -14.54 -2.11 17.42
N LYS A 183 -15.59 -1.46 17.92
CA LYS A 183 -15.84 -1.29 19.36
C LYS A 183 -17.33 -1.09 19.61
N ASP A 184 -17.90 -1.85 20.54
CA ASP A 184 -19.30 -1.71 20.97
C ASP A 184 -20.32 -1.74 19.81
N GLY A 185 -20.06 -2.56 18.78
CA GLY A 185 -20.90 -2.68 17.58
C GLY A 185 -20.71 -1.55 16.55
N LEU A 186 -19.86 -0.57 16.85
CA LEU A 186 -19.45 0.49 15.93
C LEU A 186 -18.17 0.10 15.22
N SER A 187 -18.02 0.56 13.97
CA SER A 187 -16.78 0.37 13.21
C SER A 187 -16.42 1.63 12.43
N GLY A 188 -15.12 1.87 12.25
CA GLY A 188 -14.65 3.02 11.51
C GLY A 188 -13.16 2.99 11.21
N ILE A 189 -12.74 3.83 10.29
CA ILE A 189 -11.34 4.07 9.98
C ILE A 189 -10.87 5.22 10.86
N LEU A 190 -9.73 5.06 11.50
CA LEU A 190 -9.12 6.05 12.39
C LEU A 190 -7.72 6.39 11.88
N ARG A 191 -7.45 7.67 11.66
CA ARG A 191 -6.10 8.20 11.37
C ARG A 191 -5.55 8.81 12.65
N THR A 192 -4.46 8.29 13.19
CA THR A 192 -3.69 8.96 14.25
C THR A 192 -2.63 9.83 13.58
N ILE A 193 -2.62 11.13 13.86
CA ILE A 193 -1.71 12.11 13.27
C ILE A 193 -0.92 12.78 14.38
N ARG A 194 0.40 12.67 14.30
CA ARG A 194 1.35 13.37 15.16
C ARG A 194 2.06 14.44 14.34
N ILE A 195 1.88 15.70 14.69
CA ILE A 195 2.54 16.84 14.04
C ILE A 195 3.47 17.55 15.02
N ALA A 196 4.74 17.69 14.66
CA ALA A 196 5.64 18.65 15.27
C ALA A 196 5.52 19.96 14.48
N GLY A 197 4.78 20.93 15.02
CA GLY A 197 4.38 22.13 14.30
C GLY A 197 5.52 23.13 14.09
N ASP A 198 5.37 23.98 13.08
CA ASP A 198 6.32 25.04 12.71
C ASP A 198 5.86 26.45 13.15
N GLY A 199 4.78 26.53 13.93
CA GLY A 199 4.19 27.79 14.38
C GLY A 199 3.27 28.47 13.37
N LYS A 200 3.01 27.88 12.21
CA LYS A 200 2.06 28.42 11.22
C LYS A 200 0.79 27.57 11.17
N ASP A 201 -0.32 28.22 10.88
CA ASP A 201 -1.60 27.54 10.63
C ASP A 201 -1.46 26.46 9.56
N LYS A 202 -2.28 25.41 9.67
CA LYS A 202 -2.35 24.32 8.70
C LYS A 202 -3.81 23.99 8.42
N THR A 203 -4.10 23.65 7.17
CA THR A 203 -5.39 23.09 6.78
C THR A 203 -5.14 21.72 6.17
N LEU A 204 -5.75 20.69 6.75
CA LEU A 204 -5.73 19.31 6.27
C LEU A 204 -7.06 19.01 5.57
N VAL A 205 -6.99 18.42 4.38
CA VAL A 205 -8.15 17.87 3.68
C VAL A 205 -8.43 16.47 4.21
N LEU A 206 -9.66 16.24 4.69
CA LEU A 206 -10.05 14.98 5.30
C LEU A 206 -10.72 14.04 4.29
N SER A 207 -11.74 14.55 3.60
CA SER A 207 -12.52 13.85 2.60
C SER A 207 -13.34 14.84 1.78
N ASP A 208 -13.99 14.35 0.72
CA ASP A 208 -15.15 15.03 0.16
C ASP A 208 -16.29 15.06 1.19
N ASP A 209 -17.19 16.00 1.05
CA ASP A 209 -18.46 16.05 1.76
C ASP A 209 -19.54 15.31 0.96
N ARG A 210 -20.04 14.20 1.52
CA ARG A 210 -20.93 13.27 0.83
C ARG A 210 -22.01 12.76 1.78
N ASP A 211 -23.22 12.65 1.26
CA ASP A 211 -24.37 12.16 2.03
C ASP A 211 -24.11 10.77 2.62
N GLY A 212 -24.29 10.64 3.93
CA GLY A 212 -24.18 9.37 4.66
C GLY A 212 -22.75 8.91 4.98
N GLU A 213 -21.73 9.68 4.61
CA GLU A 213 -20.33 9.52 5.01
C GLU A 213 -20.00 10.59 6.07
N PHE A 214 -19.48 10.17 7.22
CA PHE A 214 -19.19 11.08 8.33
C PHE A 214 -17.70 11.09 8.64
N VAL A 215 -17.18 12.28 8.87
CA VAL A 215 -15.83 12.51 9.37
C VAL A 215 -15.86 13.44 10.57
N THR A 216 -15.13 13.08 11.62
CA THR A 216 -14.95 13.92 12.82
C THR A 216 -13.54 13.77 13.37
N THR A 217 -13.25 14.48 14.46
CA THR A 217 -11.94 14.48 15.09
C THR A 217 -12.02 14.29 16.60
N ALA A 218 -10.93 13.81 17.17
CA ALA A 218 -10.75 13.69 18.61
C ALA A 218 -9.32 14.07 18.99
N HIS A 219 -9.13 14.50 20.24
CA HIS A 219 -7.83 14.90 20.79
C HIS A 219 -7.13 16.02 20.00
N VAL A 220 -7.88 16.83 19.25
CA VAL A 220 -7.34 17.96 18.49
C VAL A 220 -6.81 19.06 19.43
N PRO A 221 -5.79 19.83 19.01
CA PRO A 221 -5.33 20.96 19.81
C PRO A 221 -6.43 22.00 19.94
N GLU A 222 -6.39 22.75 21.06
CA GLU A 222 -7.25 23.91 21.28
C GLU A 222 -7.20 24.88 20.10
N GLY A 223 -8.36 25.38 19.67
CA GLY A 223 -8.52 26.28 18.53
C GLY A 223 -8.60 25.56 17.17
N ALA A 224 -8.44 24.24 17.12
CA ALA A 224 -8.72 23.49 15.89
C ALA A 224 -10.22 23.54 15.56
N ARG A 225 -10.55 23.64 14.26
CA ARG A 225 -11.96 23.61 13.81
C ARG A 225 -12.14 22.74 12.58
N LEU A 226 -13.28 22.06 12.51
CA LEU A 226 -13.78 21.44 11.29
C LEU A 226 -14.57 22.47 10.47
N GLU A 227 -14.48 22.39 9.15
CA GLU A 227 -15.30 23.17 8.22
C GLU A 227 -15.57 22.35 6.97
N THR A 228 -16.79 22.47 6.48
CA THR A 228 -17.17 22.00 5.17
C THR A 228 -17.19 23.18 4.22
N LYS A 229 -16.34 23.12 3.18
CA LYS A 229 -16.22 24.20 2.20
C LYS A 229 -15.89 23.62 0.82
N ASP A 230 -16.58 24.12 -0.20
CA ASP A 230 -16.38 23.72 -1.61
C ASP A 230 -16.45 22.19 -1.82
N GLY A 231 -17.36 21.53 -1.08
CA GLY A 231 -17.56 20.08 -1.12
C GLY A 231 -16.45 19.26 -0.44
N LEU A 232 -15.60 19.90 0.38
CA LEU A 232 -14.53 19.25 1.15
C LEU A 232 -14.77 19.41 2.64
N ASN A 233 -14.49 18.35 3.38
CA ASN A 233 -14.34 18.39 4.84
C ASN A 233 -12.88 18.72 5.18
N LEU A 234 -12.68 19.83 5.89
CA LEU A 234 -11.39 20.42 6.21
C LEU A 234 -11.17 20.47 7.73
N LEU A 235 -9.94 20.18 8.16
CA LEU A 235 -9.49 20.42 9.53
C LEU A 235 -8.47 21.55 9.54
N HIS A 236 -8.80 22.62 10.26
CA HIS A 236 -7.91 23.75 10.46
C HIS A 236 -7.23 23.61 11.81
N LEU A 237 -5.91 23.68 11.79
CA LEU A 237 -5.05 23.59 12.97
C LEU A 237 -4.39 24.96 13.17
N PRO A 238 -4.55 25.57 14.36
CA PRO A 238 -3.89 26.83 14.65
C PRO A 238 -2.36 26.64 14.72
N GLY A 239 -1.64 27.68 14.36
CA GLY A 239 -0.19 27.72 14.38
C GLY A 239 0.37 27.45 15.77
N ASN A 240 1.16 26.39 15.89
CA ASN A 240 1.78 25.97 17.13
C ASN A 240 3.17 25.37 16.85
N LYS A 241 4.13 25.56 17.76
CA LYS A 241 5.48 24.97 17.70
C LYS A 241 5.62 23.68 18.52
N ARG A 242 4.61 23.34 19.32
CA ARG A 242 4.58 22.11 20.11
C ARG A 242 4.29 20.90 19.23
N VAL A 243 4.56 19.72 19.81
CA VAL A 243 4.09 18.46 19.24
C VAL A 243 2.64 18.24 19.67
N THR A 244 1.77 17.92 18.73
CA THR A 244 0.39 17.51 19.01
C THR A 244 0.13 16.17 18.34
N THR A 245 -0.68 15.34 19.00
CA THR A 245 -1.17 14.08 18.45
C THR A 245 -2.68 14.08 18.55
N PHE A 246 -3.36 13.91 17.42
CA PHE A 246 -4.81 13.92 17.33
C PHE A 246 -5.31 12.81 16.41
N GLN A 247 -6.62 12.61 16.39
CA GLN A 247 -7.26 11.57 15.59
C GLN A 247 -8.28 12.17 14.64
N VAL A 248 -8.38 11.58 13.45
CA VAL A 248 -9.48 11.79 12.49
C VAL A 248 -10.20 10.47 12.31
N LEU A 249 -11.52 10.49 12.42
CA LEU A 249 -12.37 9.30 12.44
C LEU A 249 -13.37 9.36 11.29
N TYR A 250 -13.48 8.26 10.55
CA TYR A 250 -14.37 8.11 9.40
C TYR A 250 -15.28 6.91 9.62
N GLY A 251 -16.55 7.06 9.26
CA GLY A 251 -17.48 5.96 9.29
C GLY A 251 -18.87 6.38 8.85
N LYS A 252 -19.82 5.51 9.14
CA LYS A 252 -21.24 5.71 8.85
C LYS A 252 -22.00 5.92 10.16
N GLY A 253 -23.19 6.50 10.07
CA GLY A 253 -24.06 6.71 11.23
C GLY A 253 -24.14 8.18 11.60
N ASN A 254 -23.57 8.57 12.74
CA ASN A 254 -23.54 9.96 13.20
C ASN A 254 -22.20 10.28 13.89
N GLU A 255 -21.93 11.57 14.08
CA GLU A 255 -20.69 12.05 14.70
C GLU A 255 -20.48 11.55 16.14
N GLU A 256 -21.54 11.48 16.94
CA GLU A 256 -21.45 11.07 18.36
C GLU A 256 -20.99 9.62 18.48
N ASP A 257 -21.51 8.72 17.63
CA ASP A 257 -21.11 7.33 17.59
C ASP A 257 -19.66 7.18 17.11
N LEU A 258 -19.26 7.92 16.06
CA LEU A 258 -17.85 7.90 15.63
C LEU A 258 -16.89 8.38 16.72
N LYS A 259 -17.27 9.34 17.57
CA LYS A 259 -16.40 9.74 18.69
C LYS A 259 -16.23 8.63 19.74
N LYS A 260 -17.16 7.69 19.87
CA LYS A 260 -17.08 6.57 20.84
C LYS A 260 -16.01 5.53 20.47
N ILE A 261 -15.67 5.40 19.18
CA ILE A 261 -14.57 4.51 18.73
C ILE A 261 -13.18 5.12 18.95
N SER A 262 -13.11 6.42 19.26
CA SER A 262 -11.86 7.09 19.62
C SER A 262 -11.22 6.43 20.85
N THR A 263 -9.91 6.28 20.80
CA THR A 263 -9.10 5.75 21.91
C THR A 263 -7.95 6.71 22.19
N LYS A 264 -7.23 6.48 23.30
CA LYS A 264 -6.00 7.25 23.58
C LYS A 264 -5.07 7.18 22.35
N PRO A 265 -4.63 8.31 21.79
CA PRO A 265 -3.75 8.31 20.63
C PRO A 265 -2.45 7.54 20.91
N GLU A 266 -2.08 6.69 19.97
CA GLU A 266 -0.88 5.85 20.06
C GLU A 266 0.41 6.67 19.92
N ASP A 267 1.49 6.18 20.52
CA ASP A 267 2.82 6.74 20.30
C ASP A 267 3.38 6.28 18.95
N LEU A 268 3.16 7.10 17.91
CA LEU A 268 3.66 6.81 16.57
C LEU A 268 5.20 6.78 16.49
N LEU A 269 5.93 7.43 17.41
CA LEU A 269 7.40 7.36 17.39
C LEU A 269 7.90 5.98 17.76
N ALA A 270 7.25 5.30 18.72
CA ALA A 270 7.58 3.92 19.07
C ALA A 270 7.44 2.98 17.86
N LEU A 271 6.43 3.21 17.01
CA LEU A 271 6.19 2.45 15.79
C LEU A 271 7.21 2.72 14.66
N THR A 272 8.09 3.73 14.79
CA THR A 272 9.16 4.00 13.80
C THR A 272 10.44 3.19 14.03
N LYS A 273 10.52 2.42 15.12
CA LYS A 273 11.71 1.63 15.48
C LYS A 273 11.82 0.28 14.78
N GLY A 274 10.84 -0.05 13.95
CA GLY A 274 10.69 -1.37 13.34
C GLY A 274 10.05 -2.37 14.29
N GLY A 275 9.22 -3.26 13.76
CA GLY A 275 8.64 -4.37 14.51
C GLY A 275 9.45 -5.67 14.34
N GLY A 276 8.93 -6.76 14.91
CA GLY A 276 9.48 -8.09 14.66
C GLY A 276 9.46 -8.46 13.17
N ALA A 277 10.40 -9.30 12.74
CA ALA A 277 10.50 -9.75 11.36
C ALA A 277 9.20 -10.43 10.89
N ARG A 278 8.61 -9.92 9.82
CA ARG A 278 7.40 -10.47 9.20
C ARG A 278 7.69 -11.74 8.40
N TRP A 279 8.72 -11.68 7.57
CA TRP A 279 9.12 -12.78 6.69
C TRP A 279 10.13 -13.66 7.40
N LYS A 280 9.64 -14.72 8.05
CA LYS A 280 10.45 -15.55 8.95
C LYS A 280 11.17 -16.68 8.23
N GLU A 281 10.54 -17.23 7.20
CA GLU A 281 11.05 -18.40 6.47
C GLU A 281 12.30 -18.08 5.65
N THR A 282 13.26 -19.01 5.70
CA THR A 282 14.42 -19.06 4.82
C THR A 282 14.24 -20.23 3.85
N VAL A 283 14.39 -19.98 2.56
CA VAL A 283 14.31 -21.00 1.51
C VAL A 283 15.73 -21.38 1.09
N LYS A 284 16.04 -22.68 1.11
CA LYS A 284 17.33 -23.21 0.64
C LYS A 284 17.24 -23.62 -0.81
N THR A 285 18.27 -23.27 -1.57
CA THR A 285 18.46 -23.72 -2.95
C THR A 285 19.92 -24.12 -3.14
N LYS A 286 20.20 -24.92 -4.16
CA LYS A 286 21.57 -25.28 -4.54
C LYS A 286 21.88 -24.61 -5.87
N GLY A 287 22.97 -23.87 -5.95
CA GLY A 287 23.45 -23.29 -7.20
C GLY A 287 24.16 -24.31 -8.07
N GLU A 288 24.56 -23.87 -9.26
CA GLU A 288 25.27 -24.69 -10.24
C GLU A 288 26.59 -24.00 -10.57
N VAL A 289 27.70 -24.61 -10.14
CA VAL A 289 29.04 -24.17 -10.54
C VAL A 289 29.34 -24.74 -11.92
N SER A 290 29.82 -23.89 -12.82
CA SER A 290 30.24 -24.31 -14.16
C SER A 290 31.36 -25.32 -14.09
N LYS A 291 31.31 -26.32 -14.98
CA LYS A 291 32.38 -27.31 -15.17
C LYS A 291 33.25 -27.01 -16.39
N GLU A 292 32.96 -25.90 -17.09
CA GLU A 292 33.70 -25.52 -18.29
C GLU A 292 35.07 -24.97 -17.92
N ASP A 293 36.08 -25.29 -18.73
CA ASP A 293 37.42 -24.70 -18.67
C ASP A 293 37.58 -23.72 -19.84
N LYS A 294 37.06 -22.50 -19.65
CA LYS A 294 37.07 -21.42 -20.64
C LYS A 294 37.37 -20.09 -19.96
N ALA A 295 37.81 -19.10 -20.74
CA ALA A 295 38.10 -17.75 -20.24
C ALA A 295 36.90 -17.03 -19.61
N TYR A 296 35.68 -17.45 -19.92
CA TYR A 296 34.44 -16.95 -19.34
C TYR A 296 33.51 -18.13 -19.07
N VAL A 297 33.01 -18.23 -17.83
CA VAL A 297 32.08 -19.26 -17.38
C VAL A 297 30.96 -18.61 -16.59
N ILE A 298 29.80 -19.28 -16.54
CA ILE A 298 28.62 -18.78 -15.83
C ILE A 298 28.25 -19.78 -14.74
N ASP A 299 28.28 -19.32 -13.50
CA ASP A 299 27.66 -20.01 -12.38
C ASP A 299 26.20 -19.56 -12.23
N ARG A 300 25.33 -20.47 -11.78
CA ARG A 300 23.91 -20.18 -11.59
C ARG A 300 23.56 -20.15 -10.11
N LEU A 301 23.01 -19.02 -9.67
CA LEU A 301 22.25 -18.97 -8.42
C LEU A 301 20.82 -19.44 -8.68
N THR A 302 20.45 -20.60 -8.13
CA THR A 302 19.10 -21.15 -8.31
C THR A 302 18.08 -20.34 -7.53
N VAL A 303 17.01 -19.93 -8.20
CA VAL A 303 15.96 -19.05 -7.66
C VAL A 303 14.84 -19.87 -6.99
N PRO A 304 14.31 -19.46 -5.83
CA PRO A 304 13.25 -20.16 -5.12
C PRO A 304 11.87 -19.90 -5.74
N TYR A 305 11.60 -20.45 -6.93
CA TYR A 305 10.30 -20.31 -7.60
C TYR A 305 9.14 -20.89 -6.76
N ASN A 306 9.40 -21.95 -5.99
CA ASN A 306 8.46 -22.50 -5.02
C ASN A 306 8.76 -21.98 -3.61
N ASN A 307 8.47 -20.70 -3.37
CA ASN A 307 8.65 -20.06 -2.07
C ASN A 307 7.36 -20.12 -1.22
N PRO A 308 7.46 -20.09 0.12
CA PRO A 308 6.31 -20.26 1.02
C PRO A 308 5.31 -19.10 1.00
N TYR A 309 5.63 -17.98 0.34
CA TYR A 309 4.75 -16.82 0.28
C TYR A 309 3.91 -16.75 -1.00
N GLY A 310 4.09 -17.69 -1.94
CA GLY A 310 3.36 -17.72 -3.21
C GLY A 310 3.55 -16.48 -4.07
N VAL A 311 4.67 -15.77 -3.90
CA VAL A 311 5.03 -14.60 -4.73
C VAL A 311 5.85 -15.04 -5.94
N GLN A 312 5.73 -14.31 -7.05
CA GLN A 312 6.50 -14.61 -8.25
C GLN A 312 7.91 -14.05 -8.14
N MET A 313 8.90 -14.83 -8.57
CA MET A 313 10.31 -14.40 -8.60
C MET A 313 10.65 -13.72 -9.93
N ARG A 314 9.86 -12.72 -10.35
CA ARG A 314 10.14 -11.89 -11.53
C ARG A 314 11.24 -10.88 -11.21
N ILE A 315 12.50 -11.32 -11.25
CA ILE A 315 13.65 -10.51 -10.82
C ILE A 315 13.84 -9.30 -11.74
N GLY A 316 13.94 -8.11 -11.15
CA GLY A 316 14.19 -6.83 -11.86
C GLY A 316 15.62 -6.34 -11.71
N GLY A 317 16.17 -6.40 -10.49
CA GLY A 317 17.53 -5.93 -10.19
C GLY A 317 18.18 -6.70 -9.05
N PHE A 318 19.50 -6.58 -8.93
CA PHE A 318 20.27 -7.13 -7.82
C PHE A 318 21.54 -6.32 -7.60
N ASP A 319 22.13 -6.44 -6.41
CA ASP A 319 23.46 -5.93 -6.08
C ASP A 319 24.02 -6.72 -4.90
N PHE A 320 25.34 -6.64 -4.71
CA PHE A 320 26.06 -7.35 -3.64
C PHE A 320 26.36 -6.44 -2.45
N PHE A 321 26.33 -7.02 -1.26
CA PHE A 321 26.86 -6.39 -0.06
C PHE A 321 28.39 -6.43 -0.07
N LYS A 322 29.00 -5.61 0.78
CA LYS A 322 30.47 -5.51 0.89
C LYS A 322 31.15 -6.83 1.26
N ASP A 323 30.43 -7.76 1.88
CA ASP A 323 30.96 -9.08 2.26
C ASP A 323 31.26 -10.00 1.06
N GLY A 324 30.74 -9.68 -0.13
CA GLY A 324 30.88 -10.46 -1.37
C GLY A 324 30.18 -11.83 -1.34
N LYS A 325 29.42 -12.13 -0.28
CA LYS A 325 28.74 -13.42 -0.06
C LYS A 325 27.24 -13.28 0.12
N THR A 326 26.77 -12.05 0.21
CA THR A 326 25.36 -11.69 0.32
C THR A 326 24.97 -10.76 -0.84
N ALA A 327 23.79 -11.00 -1.41
CA ALA A 327 23.17 -10.12 -2.39
C ALA A 327 21.75 -9.75 -1.96
N ALA A 328 21.27 -8.60 -2.43
CA ALA A 328 19.85 -8.26 -2.44
C ALA A 328 19.32 -8.35 -3.87
N VAL A 329 18.08 -8.82 -4.03
CA VAL A 329 17.42 -9.03 -5.31
C VAL A 329 16.02 -8.44 -5.25
N SER A 330 15.67 -7.52 -6.15
CA SER A 330 14.31 -6.98 -6.27
C SER A 330 13.48 -7.79 -7.26
N THR A 331 12.17 -7.84 -7.04
CA THR A 331 11.20 -8.40 -7.99
C THR A 331 10.24 -7.33 -8.48
N TRP A 332 9.76 -7.48 -9.71
CA TRP A 332 8.74 -6.64 -10.29
C TRP A 332 7.47 -6.56 -9.43
N ASP A 333 7.12 -7.65 -8.74
CA ASP A 333 5.95 -7.77 -7.85
C ASP A 333 6.04 -6.92 -6.56
N GLY A 334 7.16 -6.22 -6.34
CA GLY A 334 7.33 -5.33 -5.19
C GLY A 334 8.14 -5.90 -4.04
N ASP A 335 8.92 -6.95 -4.27
CA ASP A 335 9.72 -7.61 -3.24
C ASP A 335 11.19 -7.27 -3.29
N VAL A 336 11.83 -7.37 -2.13
CA VAL A 336 13.28 -7.49 -2.03
C VAL A 336 13.59 -8.76 -1.24
N TRP A 337 14.48 -9.58 -1.79
CA TRP A 337 14.98 -10.81 -1.19
C TRP A 337 16.47 -10.66 -0.89
N LEU A 338 16.90 -11.24 0.23
CA LEU A 338 18.31 -11.44 0.53
C LEU A 338 18.71 -12.86 0.13
N VAL A 339 19.87 -12.98 -0.50
CA VAL A 339 20.50 -14.25 -0.86
C VAL A 339 21.85 -14.32 -0.15
N ARG A 340 22.04 -15.32 0.70
CA ARG A 340 23.28 -15.53 1.45
C ARG A 340 23.97 -16.81 1.01
N ASN A 341 25.20 -16.96 1.51
CA ASN A 341 26.08 -18.10 1.25
C ASN A 341 26.43 -18.25 -0.25
N ILE A 342 26.63 -17.11 -0.91
CA ILE A 342 27.18 -17.06 -2.26
C ILE A 342 28.69 -17.30 -2.12
N ASP A 343 29.10 -18.57 -2.15
CA ASP A 343 30.50 -18.99 -2.08
C ASP A 343 30.92 -19.71 -3.37
N GLN A 344 32.18 -20.13 -3.45
CA GLN A 344 32.73 -20.79 -4.63
C GLN A 344 32.10 -22.17 -4.94
N LYS A 345 31.38 -22.77 -3.99
CA LYS A 345 30.80 -24.11 -4.15
C LYS A 345 29.32 -24.07 -4.50
N LEU A 346 28.63 -23.01 -4.07
CA LEU A 346 27.19 -22.81 -4.25
C LEU A 346 26.32 -23.98 -3.74
N GLU A 347 26.80 -24.71 -2.73
CA GLU A 347 26.14 -25.92 -2.22
C GLU A 347 24.83 -25.63 -1.47
N SER A 348 24.71 -24.46 -0.84
CA SER A 348 23.53 -24.09 -0.04
C SER A 348 23.31 -22.57 0.00
N LEU A 349 22.60 -22.05 -1.00
CA LEU A 349 22.12 -20.67 -1.03
C LEU A 349 20.92 -20.51 -0.10
N GLU A 350 20.90 -19.42 0.65
CA GLU A 350 19.82 -19.11 1.60
C GLU A 350 19.08 -17.84 1.19
N TRP A 351 17.83 -18.01 0.79
CA TRP A 351 16.95 -16.94 0.37
C TRP A 351 16.01 -16.54 1.49
N LYS A 352 15.90 -15.24 1.78
CA LYS A 352 14.95 -14.71 2.75
C LYS A 352 14.31 -13.44 2.22
N ARG A 353 12.97 -13.40 2.18
CA ARG A 353 12.24 -12.18 1.82
C ARG A 353 12.52 -11.12 2.87
N PHE A 354 12.89 -9.93 2.42
CA PHE A 354 13.35 -8.83 3.27
C PHE A 354 12.34 -7.69 3.30
N ALA A 355 11.86 -7.27 2.14
CA ALA A 355 10.82 -6.25 2.00
C ALA A 355 9.77 -6.70 0.97
N ALA A 356 8.61 -6.06 1.04
CA ALA A 356 7.46 -6.31 0.18
C ALA A 356 6.61 -5.06 0.05
N GLY A 357 5.80 -4.99 -1.01
CA GLY A 357 4.82 -3.94 -1.24
C GLY A 357 5.35 -2.74 -2.01
N LEU A 358 6.59 -2.78 -2.49
CA LEU A 358 7.16 -1.70 -3.32
C LEU A 358 6.43 -1.62 -4.66
N HIS A 359 6.35 -0.42 -5.25
CA HIS A 359 5.83 -0.26 -6.61
C HIS A 359 6.92 -0.66 -7.60
N GLU A 360 6.75 -1.79 -8.30
CA GLU A 360 7.57 -2.20 -9.45
C GLU A 360 9.08 -1.87 -9.32
N PRO A 361 9.80 -2.39 -8.30
CA PRO A 361 11.21 -2.06 -8.09
C PRO A 361 12.10 -2.75 -9.14
N LEU A 362 12.20 -2.15 -10.32
CA LEU A 362 12.94 -2.68 -11.47
C LEU A 362 14.46 -2.50 -11.36
N GLY A 363 14.93 -1.62 -10.49
CA GLY A 363 16.36 -1.42 -10.22
C GLY A 363 16.71 -1.62 -8.75
N LEU A 364 17.92 -2.13 -8.46
CA LEU A 364 18.46 -2.26 -7.12
C LEU A 364 19.94 -1.84 -7.10
N LYS A 365 20.33 -1.08 -6.07
CA LYS A 365 21.72 -0.72 -5.77
C LYS A 365 21.96 -0.79 -4.26
N ILE A 366 23.12 -1.29 -3.87
CA ILE A 366 23.61 -1.22 -2.50
C ILE A 366 24.71 -0.17 -2.42
N VAL A 367 24.57 0.75 -1.45
CA VAL A 367 25.58 1.78 -1.13
C VAL A 367 25.76 1.77 0.38
N ASP A 368 26.99 1.54 0.84
CA ASP A 368 27.32 1.41 2.27
C ASP A 368 26.42 0.40 3.01
N ASP A 369 26.21 -0.76 2.38
CA ASP A 369 25.33 -1.85 2.86
C ASP A 369 23.84 -1.44 3.08
N VAL A 370 23.42 -0.31 2.49
CA VAL A 370 22.02 0.13 2.43
C VAL A 370 21.44 -0.19 1.07
N ILE A 371 20.29 -0.88 1.05
CA ILE A 371 19.57 -1.23 -0.17
C ILE A 371 18.73 -0.04 -0.65
N TYR A 372 18.93 0.36 -1.89
CA TYR A 372 18.12 1.31 -2.64
C TYR A 372 17.44 0.60 -3.80
N THR A 373 16.17 0.90 -4.04
CA THR A 373 15.45 0.46 -5.23
C THR A 373 14.97 1.65 -6.03
N VAL A 374 14.87 1.48 -7.35
CA VAL A 374 14.21 2.43 -8.24
C VAL A 374 12.91 1.77 -8.71
N ALA A 375 11.82 2.47 -8.49
CA ALA A 375 10.46 2.08 -8.84
C ALA A 375 10.05 2.77 -10.15
N ASP A 376 9.10 2.16 -10.86
CA ASP A 376 8.36 2.80 -11.96
C ASP A 376 7.43 3.91 -11.45
#